data_AF-A0A9E2G5Q0-F1
#
_entry.id   AF-A0A9E2G5Q0-F1
#
_cell.length_a   1.000
_cell.length_b   1.000
_cell.length_c   1.000
_cell.angle_alpha   90.00
_cell.angle_beta   90.00
_cell.angle_gamma   90.00
#
_symmetry.space_group_name_H-M   'P 1'
#
loop_
_entity.id
_entity.type
_entity.pdbx_description
1 polymer ?
#
loop_
_entity_poly.entity_id
_entity_poly.type
_entity_poly.pdbx_seq_one_letter_code
_entity_poly.pdbx_strand_id
1 'polypeptide(L)'
;ADGVPIREEIVESHGDVVVTRNSYGALCLNTPDVLFADVDLPVGGGVNFFRWIGLFLILAGVGAYLARSGLVFALGVVASFVLPFALERAVAAVRRARGVEEKQGLAQIRAFSEAHPQWVLRVYRTPAGFRVLVMHGTFSPDDPAVTAFFEALGTDRVYVLMCEKQKCFRARVSPKPWRIGQKTHILPSRGVWPVSPEVAPRRRAWIAEYESRARDFASCRFVEELGAGRLDARAEAVRRLHDDACRAHSDLPLA
;
A
#
# COMPACT_ATOMS: atom_id res chain seq x y z
N ALA A 1 4.09 -11.74 24.48
CA ALA A 1 3.27 -12.67 23.67
C ALA A 1 4.14 -13.13 22.53
N ASP A 2 4.39 -14.43 22.43
CA ASP A 2 5.25 -15.01 21.40
C ASP A 2 4.71 -14.66 20.01
N GLY A 3 5.59 -14.23 19.10
CA GLY A 3 5.23 -13.88 17.74
C GLY A 3 4.62 -15.07 16.99
N VAL A 4 3.78 -14.80 15.98
CA VAL A 4 3.21 -15.82 15.11
C VAL A 4 4.21 -16.11 13.98
N PRO A 5 4.67 -17.36 13.82
CA PRO A 5 5.66 -17.69 12.80
C PRO A 5 5.10 -17.52 11.39
N ILE A 6 5.92 -16.97 10.49
CA ILE A 6 5.60 -16.86 9.07
C ILE A 6 5.72 -18.26 8.44
N ARG A 7 4.61 -18.77 7.89
CA ARG A 7 4.54 -20.07 7.20
C ARG A 7 4.61 -19.89 5.69
N GLU A 8 5.75 -19.38 5.23
CA GLU A 8 5.99 -19.11 3.81
C GLU A 8 7.26 -19.82 3.34
N GLU A 9 7.33 -20.08 2.04
CA GLU A 9 8.54 -20.61 1.40
C GLU A 9 9.64 -19.56 1.46
N ILE A 10 10.79 -19.90 2.03
CA ILE A 10 12.00 -19.08 1.91
C ILE A 10 12.60 -19.35 0.53
N VAL A 11 12.69 -18.29 -0.29
CA VAL A 11 13.23 -18.34 -1.65
C VAL A 11 14.72 -17.99 -1.64
N GLU A 12 15.11 -17.02 -0.81
CA GLU A 12 16.49 -16.55 -0.67
C GLU A 12 16.75 -16.09 0.77
N SER A 13 17.99 -16.23 1.23
CA SER A 13 18.43 -15.83 2.58
C SER A 13 19.72 -15.03 2.51
N HIS A 14 19.74 -13.89 3.21
CA HIS A 14 20.90 -13.01 3.38
C HIS A 14 21.14 -12.80 4.88
N GLY A 15 21.64 -13.84 5.56
CA GLY A 15 21.72 -13.86 7.01
C GLY A 15 20.33 -13.98 7.64
N ASP A 16 19.94 -13.00 8.44
CA ASP A 16 18.63 -12.92 9.10
C ASP A 16 17.56 -12.15 8.29
N VAL A 17 17.96 -11.57 7.15
CA VAL A 17 17.05 -11.01 6.15
C VAL A 17 16.70 -12.11 5.15
N VAL A 18 15.41 -12.37 4.97
CA VAL A 18 14.93 -13.47 4.09
C VAL A 18 13.89 -12.98 3.10
N VAL A 19 13.99 -13.48 1.87
CA VAL A 19 12.96 -13.29 0.85
C VAL A 19 12.05 -14.50 0.85
N THR A 20 10.77 -14.28 1.15
CA THR A 20 9.76 -15.34 1.18
C THR A 20 8.76 -15.19 0.05
N ARG A 21 8.10 -16.30 -0.33
CA ARG A 21 6.95 -16.27 -1.24
C ARG A 21 5.64 -16.34 -0.46
N ASN A 22 4.85 -15.28 -0.56
CA ASN A 22 3.57 -15.17 0.14
C ASN A 22 2.47 -16.05 -0.48
N SER A 23 1.29 -16.05 0.15
CA SER A 23 0.12 -16.82 -0.30
C SER A 23 -0.44 -16.38 -1.66
N TYR A 24 -0.09 -15.19 -2.16
CA TYR A 24 -0.40 -14.76 -3.52
C TYR A 24 0.62 -15.25 -4.55
N GLY A 25 1.80 -15.72 -4.10
CA GLY A 25 2.92 -16.09 -4.96
C GLY A 25 3.92 -14.96 -5.19
N ALA A 26 3.72 -13.78 -4.60
CA ALA A 26 4.66 -12.67 -4.68
C ALA A 26 5.78 -12.77 -3.63
N LEU A 27 6.96 -12.27 -3.98
CA LEU A 27 8.13 -12.19 -3.14
C LEU A 27 8.02 -11.04 -2.15
N CYS A 28 8.39 -11.31 -0.91
CA CYS A 28 8.46 -10.34 0.16
C CYS A 28 9.80 -10.46 0.87
N LEU A 29 10.52 -9.35 0.97
CA LEU A 29 11.68 -9.23 1.84
C LEU A 29 11.19 -9.06 3.28
N ASN A 30 11.73 -9.83 4.20
CA ASN A 30 11.46 -9.75 5.62
C ASN A 30 12.77 -9.48 6.34
N THR A 31 12.76 -8.50 7.23
CA THR A 31 13.91 -8.07 8.03
C THR A 31 13.45 -7.89 9.47
N PRO A 32 14.22 -8.37 10.47
CA PRO A 32 13.77 -8.27 11.86
C PRO A 32 13.75 -6.82 12.36
N ASP A 33 14.57 -5.94 11.79
CA ASP A 33 14.90 -4.65 12.43
C ASP A 33 15.11 -3.46 11.48
N VAL A 34 15.02 -3.63 10.16
CA VAL A 34 15.06 -2.48 9.23
C VAL A 34 13.64 -2.03 8.89
N LEU A 35 13.31 -0.82 9.33
CA LEU A 35 11.95 -0.29 9.34
C LEU A 35 11.46 0.11 7.94
N PHE A 36 10.36 -0.51 7.52
CA PHE A 36 9.54 -0.12 6.38
C PHE A 36 8.15 0.32 6.82
N ALA A 37 7.56 1.30 6.14
CA ALA A 37 6.16 1.71 6.27
C ALA A 37 5.50 1.82 4.89
N ASP A 38 4.35 1.17 4.70
CA ASP A 38 3.49 1.34 3.53
C ASP A 38 2.41 2.39 3.83
N VAL A 39 2.41 3.49 3.04
CA VAL A 39 1.46 4.60 3.12
C VAL A 39 0.52 4.52 1.91
N ASP A 40 -0.67 3.99 2.11
CA ASP A 40 -1.66 3.88 1.04
C ASP A 40 -2.37 5.20 0.80
N LEU A 41 -2.54 5.56 -0.48
CA LEU A 41 -3.28 6.76 -0.85
C LEU A 41 -4.79 6.50 -0.75
N PRO A 42 -5.57 7.43 -0.20
CA PRO A 42 -7.00 7.24 -0.02
C PRO A 42 -7.70 7.04 -1.37
N VAL A 43 -8.38 5.91 -1.53
CA VAL A 43 -9.11 5.58 -2.75
C VAL A 43 -10.47 6.29 -2.74
N GLY A 44 -10.47 7.56 -3.14
CA GLY A 44 -11.67 8.40 -3.21
C GLY A 44 -11.83 9.25 -1.95
N GLY A 45 -11.92 10.56 -2.14
CA GLY A 45 -12.16 11.50 -1.05
C GLY A 45 -13.47 11.14 -0.36
N GLY A 46 -13.42 10.90 0.95
CA GLY A 46 -14.55 10.66 1.83
C GLY A 46 -15.46 11.88 1.94
N VAL A 47 -16.05 12.29 0.83
CA VAL A 47 -17.26 13.09 0.85
C VAL A 47 -18.30 12.14 1.41
N ASN A 48 -18.79 12.43 2.61
CA ASN A 48 -19.81 11.61 3.22
C ASN A 48 -21.11 11.86 2.44
N PHE A 49 -21.40 11.00 1.47
CA PHE A 49 -22.58 11.00 0.61
C PHE A 49 -23.87 11.39 1.34
N PHE A 50 -24.06 10.85 2.54
CA PHE A 50 -25.24 11.12 3.37
C PHE A 50 -25.39 12.59 3.79
N ARG A 51 -24.29 13.35 3.88
CA ARG A 51 -24.33 14.78 4.20
C ARG A 51 -24.98 15.61 3.09
N TRP A 52 -24.86 15.17 1.83
CA TRP A 52 -25.43 15.90 0.69
C TRP A 52 -26.88 15.53 0.41
N ILE A 53 -27.28 14.27 0.65
CA ILE A 53 -28.67 13.82 0.45
C ILE A 53 -29.64 14.74 1.18
N GLY A 54 -29.37 15.05 2.45
CA GLY A 54 -30.23 15.94 3.24
C GLY A 54 -30.40 17.33 2.62
N LEU A 55 -29.31 17.92 2.11
CA LEU A 55 -29.37 19.21 1.42
C LEU A 55 -30.20 19.12 0.13
N PHE A 56 -29.99 18.09 -0.69
CA PHE A 56 -30.74 17.92 -1.93
C PHE A 56 -32.23 17.65 -1.68
N LEU A 57 -32.59 16.93 -0.61
CA LEU A 57 -33.98 16.72 -0.22
C LEU A 57 -34.65 18.03 0.21
N ILE A 58 -33.94 18.90 0.93
CA ILE A 58 -34.44 20.23 1.28
C ILE A 58 -34.67 21.05 0.01
N LEU A 59 -33.70 21.06 -0.91
CA LEU A 59 -33.82 21.76 -2.20
C LEU A 59 -34.99 21.22 -3.04
N ALA A 60 -35.20 19.90 -3.05
CA ALA A 60 -36.34 19.26 -3.70
C ALA A 60 -37.68 19.72 -3.10
N GLY A 61 -37.77 19.81 -1.76
CA GLY A 61 -38.95 20.32 -1.06
C GLY A 61 -39.25 21.77 -1.38
N VAL A 62 -38.22 22.64 -1.36
CA VAL A 62 -38.36 24.07 -1.71
C VAL A 62 -38.77 24.22 -3.18
N GLY A 63 -38.13 23.48 -4.09
CA GLY A 63 -38.48 23.52 -5.52
C GLY A 63 -39.92 23.08 -5.79
N ALA A 64 -40.38 22.02 -5.12
CA ALA A 64 -41.76 21.55 -5.22
C ALA A 64 -42.78 22.56 -4.67
N TYR A 65 -42.46 23.22 -3.56
CA TYR A 65 -43.30 24.27 -2.98
C TYR A 65 -43.45 25.46 -3.93
N LEU A 66 -42.33 25.96 -4.48
CA LEU A 66 -42.34 27.08 -5.43
C LEU A 66 -43.07 26.74 -6.74
N ALA A 67 -42.89 25.52 -7.25
CA ALA A 67 -43.54 25.06 -8.48
C ALA A 67 -44.98 24.54 -8.28
N ARG A 68 -45.44 24.43 -7.02
CA ARG A 68 -46.73 23.80 -6.62
C ARG A 68 -46.98 22.45 -7.31
N SER A 69 -45.95 21.62 -7.43
CA SER A 69 -45.99 20.38 -8.22
C SER A 69 -45.38 19.19 -7.48
N GLY A 70 -46.17 18.13 -7.33
CA GLY A 70 -45.69 16.86 -6.77
C GLY A 70 -44.71 16.12 -7.67
N LEU A 71 -44.75 16.36 -8.99
CA LEU A 71 -43.79 15.79 -9.94
C LEU A 71 -42.38 16.35 -9.69
N VAL A 72 -42.27 17.65 -9.43
CA VAL A 72 -40.98 18.31 -9.11
C VAL A 72 -40.40 17.73 -7.81
N PHE A 73 -41.26 17.44 -6.83
CA PHE A 73 -40.83 16.77 -5.60
C PHE A 73 -40.27 15.37 -5.88
N ALA A 74 -41.02 14.54 -6.61
CA ALA A 74 -40.61 13.17 -6.92
C ALA A 74 -39.28 13.12 -7.70
N LEU A 75 -39.12 13.98 -8.71
CA LEU A 75 -37.88 14.11 -9.47
C LEU A 75 -36.72 14.61 -8.60
N GLY A 76 -36.97 15.59 -7.71
CA GLY A 76 -35.98 16.11 -6.79
C GLY A 76 -35.51 15.06 -5.76
N VAL A 77 -36.42 14.21 -5.26
CA VAL A 77 -36.06 13.09 -4.38
C VAL A 77 -35.15 12.10 -5.12
N VAL A 78 -35.51 11.67 -6.33
CA VAL A 78 -34.66 10.79 -7.13
C VAL A 78 -33.28 11.43 -7.39
N ALA A 79 -33.26 12.71 -7.78
CA ALA A 79 -32.02 13.45 -7.99
C ALA A 79 -31.16 13.54 -6.73
N SER A 80 -31.77 13.59 -5.53
CA SER A 80 -31.06 13.65 -4.25
C SER A 80 -30.23 12.41 -3.95
N PHE A 81 -30.58 11.26 -4.53
CA PHE A 81 -29.81 10.02 -4.39
C PHE A 81 -28.80 9.82 -5.54
N VAL A 82 -29.08 10.37 -6.73
CA VAL A 82 -28.23 10.18 -7.93
C VAL A 82 -27.14 11.24 -8.04
N LEU A 83 -27.47 12.52 -7.84
CA LEU A 83 -26.55 13.64 -8.05
C LEU A 83 -25.32 13.60 -7.14
N PRO A 84 -25.40 13.28 -5.83
CA PRO A 84 -24.21 13.22 -5.00
C PRO A 84 -23.24 12.13 -5.46
N PHE A 85 -23.74 10.98 -5.93
CA PHE A 85 -22.89 9.91 -6.47
C PHE A 85 -22.15 10.34 -7.74
N ALA A 86 -22.86 11.00 -8.67
CA ALA A 86 -22.25 11.55 -9.88
C ALA A 86 -21.21 12.63 -9.55
N LEU A 87 -21.53 13.53 -8.61
CA LEU A 87 -20.64 14.58 -8.15
C LEU A 87 -19.38 14.00 -7.48
N GLU A 88 -19.51 13.01 -6.62
CA GLU A 88 -18.37 12.34 -5.98
C GLU A 88 -17.45 11.68 -7.00
N ARG A 89 -17.99 10.99 -8.01
CA ARG A 89 -17.19 10.42 -9.09
C ARG A 89 -16.47 11.50 -9.91
N ALA A 90 -17.15 12.61 -10.21
CA ALA A 90 -16.55 13.73 -10.93
C ALA A 90 -15.42 14.39 -10.11
N VAL A 91 -15.66 14.67 -8.82
CA VAL A 91 -14.65 15.23 -7.91
C VAL A 91 -13.46 14.27 -7.75
N ALA A 92 -13.72 12.97 -7.55
CA ALA A 92 -12.66 11.96 -7.46
C ALA A 92 -11.85 11.87 -8.76
N ALA A 93 -12.49 11.96 -9.94
CA ALA A 93 -11.80 11.98 -11.22
C ALA A 93 -10.90 13.23 -11.36
N VAL A 94 -11.40 14.42 -11.00
CA VAL A 94 -10.62 15.67 -11.04
C VAL A 94 -9.45 15.61 -10.05
N ARG A 95 -9.67 15.11 -8.83
CA ARG A 95 -8.62 14.97 -7.81
C ARG A 95 -7.52 14.01 -8.26
N ARG A 96 -7.90 12.86 -8.82
CA ARG A 96 -6.96 11.90 -9.42
C ARG A 96 -6.17 12.52 -10.56
N ALA A 97 -6.83 13.23 -11.49
CA ALA A 97 -6.16 13.92 -12.59
C ALA A 97 -5.17 14.98 -12.11
N ARG A 98 -5.45 15.63 -10.97
CA ARG A 98 -4.56 16.62 -10.33
C ARG A 98 -3.49 16.00 -9.41
N GLY A 99 -3.52 14.68 -9.21
CA GLY A 99 -2.62 13.96 -8.29
C GLY A 99 -2.72 14.46 -6.85
N VAL A 100 -3.90 14.86 -6.39
CA VAL A 100 -4.08 15.50 -5.07
C VAL A 100 -3.65 14.56 -3.96
N GLU A 101 -4.09 13.31 -4.01
CA GLU A 101 -3.79 12.30 -2.98
C GLU A 101 -2.28 12.04 -2.91
N GLU A 102 -1.62 11.92 -4.07
CA GLU A 102 -0.17 11.69 -4.14
C GLU A 102 0.62 12.84 -3.53
N LYS A 103 0.24 14.10 -3.84
CA LYS A 103 0.84 15.29 -3.23
C LYS A 103 0.61 15.34 -1.72
N GLN A 104 -0.57 14.96 -1.24
CA GLN A 104 -0.90 14.94 0.19
C GLN A 104 -0.08 13.88 0.94
N GLY A 105 -0.01 12.65 0.41
CA GLY A 105 0.79 11.58 1.02
C GLY A 105 2.27 11.94 1.09
N LEU A 106 2.82 12.53 0.03
CA LEU A 106 4.21 12.97 0.03
C LEU A 106 4.46 14.14 0.99
N ALA A 107 3.53 15.12 1.05
CA ALA A 107 3.62 16.23 1.99
C ALA A 107 3.61 15.77 3.45
N GLN A 108 2.82 14.73 3.78
CA GLN A 108 2.82 14.12 5.12
C GLN A 108 4.18 13.52 5.48
N ILE A 109 4.80 12.78 4.55
CA ILE A 109 6.13 12.19 4.75
C ILE A 109 7.20 13.28 4.91
N ARG A 110 7.15 14.33 4.08
CA ARG A 110 8.06 15.48 4.17
C ARG A 110 7.91 16.23 5.49
N ALA A 111 6.68 16.52 5.91
CA ALA A 111 6.42 17.18 7.19
C ALA A 111 6.97 16.37 8.39
N PHE A 112 6.85 15.03 8.34
CA PHE A 112 7.47 14.18 9.35
C PHE A 112 9.00 14.31 9.35
N SER A 113 9.64 14.29 8.18
CA SER A 113 11.10 14.42 8.06
C SER A 113 11.61 15.79 8.49
N GLU A 114 10.89 16.87 8.18
CA GLU A 114 11.22 18.23 8.64
C GLU A 114 11.16 18.34 10.18
N ALA A 115 10.17 17.70 10.80
CA ALA A 115 10.06 17.63 12.26
C ALA A 115 11.12 16.72 12.92
N HIS A 116 11.71 15.79 12.16
CA HIS A 116 12.71 14.85 12.65
C HIS A 116 13.92 14.76 11.70
N PRO A 117 14.78 15.80 11.62
CA PRO A 117 15.87 15.86 10.65
C PRO A 117 16.88 14.70 10.73
N GLN A 118 17.00 14.06 11.90
CA GLN A 118 17.85 12.90 12.11
C GLN A 118 17.31 11.62 11.44
N TRP A 119 16.02 11.57 11.10
CA TRP A 119 15.41 10.45 10.41
C TRP A 119 15.71 10.53 8.92
N VAL A 120 16.66 9.73 8.46
CA VAL A 120 16.88 9.56 7.02
C VAL A 120 15.85 8.61 6.46
N LEU A 121 15.05 9.08 5.51
CA LEU A 121 13.93 8.37 4.90
C LEU A 121 14.14 8.25 3.39
N ARG A 122 14.01 7.05 2.84
CA ARG A 122 13.92 6.84 1.40
C ARG A 122 12.48 6.56 1.02
N VAL A 123 11.95 7.38 0.13
CA VAL A 123 10.56 7.33 -0.31
C VAL A 123 10.48 6.66 -1.67
N TYR A 124 9.57 5.69 -1.78
CA TYR A 124 9.33 4.93 -3.00
C TYR A 124 7.86 5.00 -3.39
N ARG A 125 7.57 5.29 -4.66
CA ARG A 125 6.23 5.21 -5.23
C ARG A 125 5.87 3.73 -5.45
N THR A 126 4.78 3.27 -4.88
CA THR A 126 4.17 1.96 -5.16
C THR A 126 2.90 2.16 -5.98
N PRO A 127 2.23 1.14 -6.55
CA PRO A 127 0.96 1.39 -7.24
C PRO A 127 -0.20 1.84 -6.35
N ALA A 128 -0.16 1.58 -5.04
CA ALA A 128 -1.22 1.96 -4.09
C ALA A 128 -0.91 3.26 -3.31
N GLY A 129 0.36 3.65 -3.25
CA GLY A 129 0.77 4.88 -2.59
C GLY A 129 2.28 4.98 -2.48
N PHE A 130 2.80 5.07 -1.27
CA PHE A 130 4.22 5.16 -0.99
C PHE A 130 4.69 4.03 -0.08
N ARG A 131 5.98 3.72 -0.18
CA ARG A 131 6.71 2.96 0.81
C ARG A 131 7.85 3.83 1.30
N VAL A 132 8.03 3.86 2.61
CA VAL A 132 9.13 4.57 3.27
C VAL A 132 10.06 3.56 3.92
N LEU A 133 11.34 3.65 3.60
CA LEU A 133 12.42 2.90 4.23
C LEU A 133 13.23 3.84 5.11
N VAL A 134 13.42 3.47 6.37
CA VAL A 134 14.22 4.24 7.33
C VAL A 134 15.67 3.79 7.27
N MET A 135 16.59 4.75 7.11
CA MET A 135 17.99 4.49 6.77
C MET A 135 18.98 4.80 7.89
N HIS A 136 18.57 5.52 8.92
CA HIS A 136 19.48 6.07 9.94
C HIS A 136 19.72 5.14 11.15
N GLY A 137 19.04 4.01 11.22
CA GLY A 137 19.14 3.08 12.34
C GLY A 137 18.27 1.83 12.15
N THR A 138 18.40 0.92 13.10
CA THR A 138 17.56 -0.28 13.22
C THR A 138 16.59 -0.13 14.39
N PHE A 139 15.46 -0.82 14.31
CA PHE A 139 14.35 -0.68 15.24
C PHE A 139 13.78 -2.05 15.56
N SER A 140 13.35 -2.25 16.81
CA SER A 140 12.50 -3.40 17.10
C SER A 140 11.05 -3.11 16.67
N PRO A 141 10.29 -4.06 16.11
CA PRO A 141 8.88 -3.84 15.77
C PRO A 141 7.96 -3.44 16.94
N ASP A 142 8.41 -3.59 18.19
CA ASP A 142 7.72 -3.13 19.41
C ASP A 142 8.32 -1.87 20.05
N ASP A 143 9.24 -1.20 19.35
CA ASP A 143 9.78 0.09 19.78
C ASP A 143 8.70 1.20 19.71
N PRO A 144 8.47 1.98 20.80
CA PRO A 144 7.56 3.12 20.78
C PRO A 144 7.83 4.13 19.65
N ALA A 145 9.08 4.29 19.22
CA ALA A 145 9.43 5.16 18.10
C ALA A 145 8.82 4.66 16.78
N VAL A 146 8.71 3.34 16.59
CA VAL A 146 8.07 2.71 15.42
C VAL A 146 6.56 2.97 15.44
N THR A 147 5.92 2.84 16.60
CA THR A 147 4.48 3.14 16.74
C THR A 147 4.20 4.61 16.41
N ALA A 148 4.97 5.53 16.97
CA ALA A 148 4.83 6.97 16.69
C ALA A 148 5.08 7.29 15.20
N PHE A 149 6.07 6.65 14.59
CA PHE A 149 6.34 6.77 13.15
C PHE A 149 5.17 6.27 12.30
N PHE A 150 4.62 5.10 12.60
CA PHE A 150 3.48 4.55 11.87
C PHE A 150 2.23 5.41 12.00
N GLU A 151 1.94 5.94 13.19
CA GLU A 151 0.82 6.87 13.40
C GLU A 151 1.02 8.17 12.61
N ALA A 152 2.21 8.75 12.65
CA ALA A 152 2.51 10.00 11.97
C ALA A 152 2.40 9.88 10.44
N LEU A 153 2.80 8.74 9.88
CA LEU A 153 2.73 8.47 8.43
C LEU A 153 1.36 7.91 7.99
N GLY A 154 0.48 7.55 8.92
CA GLY A 154 -0.79 6.90 8.59
C GLY A 154 -0.61 5.53 7.94
N THR A 155 0.40 4.77 8.38
CA THR A 155 0.71 3.43 7.87
C THR A 155 -0.48 2.49 7.97
N ASP A 156 -0.66 1.60 6.99
CA ASP A 156 -1.76 0.64 6.97
C ASP A 156 -1.87 -0.17 8.28
N ARG A 157 -3.07 -0.20 8.88
CA ARG A 157 -3.31 -0.83 10.20
C ARG A 157 -3.07 -2.34 10.17
N VAL A 158 -3.34 -3.00 9.04
CA VAL A 158 -3.08 -4.44 8.90
C VAL A 158 -1.59 -4.69 8.85
N TYR A 159 -0.84 -3.86 8.14
CA TYR A 159 0.62 -3.91 8.10
C TYR A 159 1.25 -3.70 9.49
N VAL A 160 0.80 -2.69 10.24
CA VAL A 160 1.26 -2.44 11.63
C VAL A 160 1.04 -3.68 12.49
N LEU A 161 -0.18 -4.23 12.47
CA LEU A 161 -0.51 -5.44 13.22
C LEU A 161 0.35 -6.65 12.81
N MET A 162 0.61 -6.82 11.51
CA MET A 162 1.48 -7.89 11.03
C MET A 162 2.91 -7.73 11.54
N CYS A 163 3.46 -6.52 11.56
CA CYS A 163 4.82 -6.28 12.07
C CYS A 163 4.93 -6.66 13.56
N GLU A 164 3.96 -6.24 14.37
CA GLU A 164 3.91 -6.57 15.80
C GLU A 164 3.78 -8.08 16.05
N LYS A 165 2.93 -8.76 15.27
CA LYS A 165 2.66 -10.20 15.44
C LYS A 165 3.79 -11.06 14.90
N GLN A 166 4.41 -10.70 13.79
CA GLN A 166 5.46 -11.49 13.13
C GLN A 166 6.86 -11.10 13.60
N LYS A 167 6.99 -10.01 14.37
CA LYS A 167 8.27 -9.51 14.91
C LYS A 167 9.30 -9.28 13.80
N CYS A 168 8.84 -8.72 12.69
CA CYS A 168 9.68 -8.28 11.57
C CYS A 168 8.99 -7.17 10.77
N PHE A 169 9.76 -6.41 10.01
CA PHE A 169 9.25 -5.55 8.94
C PHE A 169 9.26 -6.28 7.61
N ARG A 170 8.28 -5.97 6.77
CA ARG A 170 8.03 -6.73 5.54
C ARG A 170 7.82 -5.82 4.35
N ALA A 171 8.62 -5.97 3.31
CA ALA A 171 8.50 -5.24 2.06
C ALA A 171 8.17 -6.19 0.92
N ARG A 172 7.05 -5.99 0.22
CA ARG A 172 6.78 -6.75 -1.01
C ARG A 172 7.72 -6.28 -2.12
N VAL A 173 8.53 -7.18 -2.66
CA VAL A 173 9.57 -6.85 -3.65
C VAL A 173 9.26 -7.34 -5.06
N SER A 174 8.19 -8.10 -5.27
CA SER A 174 7.67 -8.42 -6.61
C SER A 174 6.19 -8.01 -6.79
N PRO A 175 5.72 -7.81 -8.05
CA PRO A 175 4.38 -7.33 -8.33
C PRO A 175 3.26 -8.22 -7.80
N LYS A 176 2.11 -7.63 -7.48
CA LYS A 176 0.91 -8.43 -7.18
C LYS A 176 0.46 -9.17 -8.45
N PRO A 177 0.20 -10.49 -8.42
CA PRO A 177 -0.10 -11.27 -9.64
C PRO A 177 -1.24 -10.69 -10.48
N TRP A 178 -2.32 -10.21 -9.85
CA TRP A 178 -3.46 -9.64 -10.55
C TRP A 178 -3.19 -8.30 -11.23
N ARG A 179 -2.15 -7.55 -10.82
CA ARG A 179 -1.76 -6.28 -11.47
C ARG A 179 -0.97 -6.51 -12.76
N ILE A 180 -0.33 -7.67 -12.90
CA ILE A 180 0.41 -8.08 -14.10
C ILE A 180 -0.38 -9.06 -14.98
N GLY A 181 -1.70 -9.16 -14.75
CA GLY A 181 -2.59 -9.99 -15.56
C GLY A 181 -2.53 -11.50 -15.28
N GLN A 182 -1.93 -11.94 -14.16
CA GLN A 182 -1.99 -13.33 -13.74
C GLN A 182 -3.42 -13.65 -13.28
N LYS A 183 -4.12 -14.49 -14.05
CA LYS A 183 -5.54 -14.80 -13.84
C LYS A 183 -5.77 -15.90 -12.80
N THR A 184 -4.76 -16.74 -12.56
CA THR A 184 -4.84 -17.90 -11.68
C THR A 184 -4.11 -17.64 -10.37
N HIS A 185 -4.54 -18.31 -9.29
CA HIS A 185 -3.87 -18.25 -7.99
C HIS A 185 -2.78 -19.31 -7.88
N ILE A 186 -1.72 -19.01 -7.11
CA ILE A 186 -0.73 -20.02 -6.72
C ILE A 186 -1.39 -21.11 -5.88
N LEU A 187 -0.92 -22.35 -6.04
CA LEU A 187 -1.36 -23.49 -5.24
C LEU A 187 -0.30 -23.84 -4.19
N PRO A 188 -0.68 -24.26 -2.98
CA PRO A 188 -2.04 -24.26 -2.43
C PRO A 188 -2.51 -22.84 -2.08
N SER A 189 -3.81 -22.58 -2.21
CA SER A 189 -4.38 -21.24 -2.05
C SER A 189 -4.37 -20.71 -0.60
N ARG A 190 -4.15 -21.56 0.40
CA ARG A 190 -4.26 -21.21 1.84
C ARG A 190 -2.93 -20.95 2.54
N GLY A 191 -1.84 -20.67 1.80
CA GLY A 191 -0.54 -20.38 2.43
C GLY A 191 -0.02 -21.56 3.27
N VAL A 192 -0.26 -22.79 2.80
CA VAL A 192 0.19 -24.00 3.48
C VAL A 192 1.64 -24.25 3.07
N TRP A 193 2.53 -24.20 4.05
CA TRP A 193 3.93 -24.60 3.93
C TRP A 193 4.23 -25.70 4.97
N PRO A 194 4.89 -26.82 4.60
CA PRO A 194 5.43 -27.15 3.28
C PRO A 194 4.35 -27.54 2.24
N VAL A 195 4.69 -27.41 0.95
CA VAL A 195 3.81 -27.78 -0.18
C VAL A 195 3.86 -29.29 -0.39
N SER A 196 2.70 -29.92 -0.60
CA SER A 196 2.64 -31.37 -0.87
C SER A 196 3.30 -31.74 -2.21
N PRO A 197 3.94 -32.93 -2.32
CA PRO A 197 4.58 -33.37 -3.56
C PRO A 197 3.63 -33.41 -4.77
N GLU A 198 2.35 -33.70 -4.54
CA GLU A 198 1.31 -33.74 -5.58
C GLU A 198 1.06 -32.38 -6.24
N VAL A 199 1.13 -31.29 -5.45
CA VAL A 199 0.85 -29.92 -5.92
C VAL A 199 2.12 -29.23 -6.44
N ALA A 200 3.29 -29.69 -6.01
CA ALA A 200 4.57 -29.04 -6.29
C ALA A 200 4.86 -28.78 -7.78
N PRO A 201 4.59 -29.72 -8.73
CA PRO A 201 4.82 -29.46 -10.15
C PRO A 201 3.95 -28.33 -10.71
N ARG A 202 2.65 -28.30 -10.37
CA ARG A 202 1.72 -27.25 -10.80
C ARG A 202 2.09 -25.91 -10.20
N ARG A 203 2.54 -25.89 -8.95
CA ARG A 203 3.03 -24.69 -8.28
C ARG A 203 4.26 -24.13 -8.99
N ARG A 204 5.26 -24.96 -9.30
CA ARG A 204 6.47 -24.52 -10.03
C ARG A 204 6.15 -23.96 -11.41
N ALA A 205 5.24 -24.59 -12.16
CA ALA A 205 4.78 -24.08 -13.44
C ALA A 205 4.14 -22.69 -13.31
N TRP A 206 3.28 -22.50 -12.30
CA TRP A 206 2.68 -21.20 -12.01
C TRP A 206 3.73 -20.14 -11.63
N ILE A 207 4.72 -20.48 -10.80
CA ILE A 207 5.81 -19.57 -10.42
C ILE A 207 6.59 -19.13 -11.65
N ALA A 208 6.98 -20.07 -12.51
CA ALA A 208 7.77 -19.77 -13.70
C ALA A 208 7.03 -18.81 -14.64
N GLU A 209 5.72 -19.02 -14.82
CA GLU A 209 4.88 -18.09 -15.60
C GLU A 209 4.81 -16.70 -14.92
N TYR A 210 4.53 -16.67 -13.61
CA TYR A 210 4.45 -15.44 -12.83
C TYR A 210 5.76 -14.64 -12.90
N GLU A 211 6.90 -15.29 -12.64
CA GLU A 211 8.22 -14.66 -12.68
C GLU A 211 8.56 -14.17 -14.08
N SER A 212 8.18 -14.91 -15.12
CA SER A 212 8.36 -14.47 -16.50
C SER A 212 7.67 -13.15 -16.78
N ARG A 213 6.41 -13.02 -16.35
CA ARG A 213 5.61 -11.78 -16.50
C ARG A 213 6.09 -10.66 -15.58
N ALA A 214 6.47 -10.99 -14.35
CA ALA A 214 6.91 -10.01 -13.35
C ALA A 214 8.18 -9.26 -13.78
N ARG A 215 9.00 -9.82 -14.68
CA ARG A 215 10.18 -9.16 -15.24
C ARG A 215 9.87 -7.89 -16.03
N ASP A 216 8.64 -7.65 -16.47
CA ASP A 216 8.32 -6.45 -17.23
C ASP A 216 7.84 -5.29 -16.34
N PHE A 217 7.92 -5.45 -15.01
CA PHE A 217 7.38 -4.50 -14.04
C PHE A 217 8.37 -4.19 -12.93
N ALA A 218 8.18 -3.03 -12.31
CA ALA A 218 8.81 -2.66 -11.05
C ALA A 218 7.77 -2.67 -9.92
N SER A 219 8.16 -3.11 -8.73
CA SER A 219 7.26 -3.17 -7.57
C SER A 219 7.07 -1.81 -6.91
N CYS A 220 8.12 -0.99 -6.98
CA CYS A 220 8.13 0.40 -6.55
C CYS A 220 9.15 1.19 -7.37
N ARG A 221 9.11 2.52 -7.28
CA ARG A 221 10.08 3.43 -7.90
C ARG A 221 10.61 4.41 -6.88
N PHE A 222 11.92 4.60 -6.82
CA PHE A 222 12.53 5.59 -5.94
C PHE A 222 12.06 7.01 -6.30
N VAL A 223 11.72 7.81 -5.29
CA VAL A 223 11.22 9.18 -5.46
C VAL A 223 12.23 10.18 -4.93
N GLU A 224 12.53 10.11 -3.63
CA GLU A 224 13.46 11.03 -2.98
C GLU A 224 14.01 10.44 -1.68
N GLU A 225 15.10 11.02 -1.20
CA GLU A 225 15.65 10.80 0.12
C GLU A 225 15.48 12.08 0.94
N LEU A 226 15.07 11.94 2.19
CA LEU A 226 14.77 13.03 3.13
C LEU A 226 15.57 12.83 4.42
N GLY A 227 15.81 13.92 5.15
CA GLY A 227 16.58 13.92 6.39
C GLY A 227 18.09 14.09 6.18
N ALA A 228 18.81 14.26 7.28
CA ALA A 228 20.25 14.55 7.31
C ALA A 228 20.99 13.75 8.40
N GLY A 229 20.37 12.70 8.92
CA GLY A 229 21.00 11.77 9.88
C GLY A 229 22.13 10.95 9.26
N ARG A 230 22.88 10.27 10.13
CA ARG A 230 23.91 9.32 9.71
C ARG A 230 23.23 8.03 9.23
N LEU A 231 23.69 7.49 8.11
CA LEU A 231 23.23 6.21 7.59
C LEU A 231 23.74 5.04 8.43
N ASP A 232 22.87 4.06 8.63
CA ASP A 232 23.20 2.77 9.24
C ASP A 232 23.60 1.74 8.16
N ALA A 233 24.66 0.97 8.44
CA ALA A 233 25.22 0.03 7.47
C ALA A 233 24.29 -1.15 7.17
N ARG A 234 23.49 -1.57 8.16
CA ARG A 234 22.53 -2.68 8.01
C ARG A 234 21.30 -2.22 7.24
N ALA A 235 20.80 -1.01 7.52
CA ALA A 235 19.75 -0.39 6.71
C ALA A 235 20.19 -0.23 5.24
N GLU A 236 21.44 0.15 4.98
CA GLU A 236 22.02 0.24 3.64
C GLU A 236 22.10 -1.12 2.93
N ALA A 237 22.47 -2.19 3.63
CA ALA A 237 22.46 -3.54 3.06
C ALA A 237 21.05 -3.98 2.64
N VAL A 238 20.05 -3.75 3.50
CA VAL A 238 18.64 -4.05 3.19
C VAL A 238 18.11 -3.17 2.06
N ARG A 239 18.47 -1.89 2.02
CA ARG A 239 18.11 -0.99 0.92
C ARG A 239 18.57 -1.54 -0.44
N ARG A 240 19.80 -2.04 -0.54
CA ARG A 240 20.31 -2.62 -1.79
C ARG A 240 19.49 -3.82 -2.23
N LEU A 241 19.27 -4.77 -1.33
CA LEU A 241 18.42 -5.95 -1.59
C LEU A 241 17.02 -5.55 -2.04
N HIS A 242 16.42 -4.57 -1.36
CA HIS A 242 15.11 -4.03 -1.71
C HIS A 242 15.11 -3.37 -3.08
N ASP A 243 16.04 -2.45 -3.34
CA ASP A 243 16.08 -1.66 -4.58
C ASP A 243 16.32 -2.54 -5.80
N ASP A 244 17.20 -3.53 -5.67
CA ASP A 244 17.52 -4.49 -6.72
C ASP A 244 16.32 -5.41 -7.02
N ALA A 245 15.71 -5.99 -5.97
CA ALA A 245 14.57 -6.88 -6.14
C ALA A 245 13.32 -6.15 -6.68
N CYS A 246 13.07 -4.91 -6.21
CA CYS A 246 11.97 -4.08 -6.67
C CYS A 246 12.19 -3.46 -8.05
N ARG A 247 13.45 -3.40 -8.51
CA ARG A 247 13.91 -2.59 -9.66
C ARG A 247 13.56 -1.12 -9.49
N ALA A 248 13.82 -0.61 -8.29
CA ALA A 248 13.36 0.71 -7.83
C ALA A 248 13.86 1.88 -8.69
N HIS A 249 14.96 1.71 -9.41
CA HIS A 249 15.56 2.74 -10.25
C HIS A 249 15.28 2.55 -11.75
N SER A 250 14.36 1.64 -12.10
CA SER A 250 13.97 1.39 -13.50
C SER A 250 12.73 2.19 -13.92
N ASP A 251 12.61 2.42 -15.23
CA ASP A 251 11.44 3.06 -15.84
C ASP A 251 10.30 2.09 -16.15
N LEU A 252 10.41 0.83 -15.70
CA LEU A 252 9.37 -0.18 -15.87
C LEU A 252 8.03 0.28 -15.26
N PRO A 253 6.89 -0.13 -15.85
CA PRO A 253 5.58 0.15 -15.27
C PRO A 253 5.46 -0.43 -13.86
N LEU A 254 4.78 0.31 -12.98
CA LEU A 254 4.57 -0.10 -11.60
C LEU A 254 3.42 -1.11 -11.46
N ALA A 255 3.65 -2.23 -10.77
CA ALA A 255 2.64 -3.25 -10.47
C ALA A 255 2.85 -3.92 -9.10
#